data_AF-A0A950IK13-F1
#
_entry.id   AF-A0A950IK13-F1
#
_cell.length_a   1.000
_cell.length_b   1.000
_cell.length_c   1.000
_cell.angle_alpha   90.00
_cell.angle_beta   90.00
_cell.angle_gamma   90.00
#
_symmetry.space_group_name_H-M   'P 1'
#
loop_
_entity.id
_entity.type
_entity.pdbx_description
1 polymer ?
#
loop_
_entity_poly.entity_id
_entity_poly.type
_entity_poly.pdbx_seq_one_letter_code
_entity_poly.pdbx_strand_id
1 'polypeptide(L)' 'MDVGTIAALWRYPVKALRAEPLAQATVLPDGLAGDRTAAL' A
#
# COMPACT_ATOMS: atom_id res chain seq x y z
N MET A 1 0.84 22.74 -10.33
CA MET A 1 1.41 21.93 -11.42
C MET A 1 0.92 20.52 -11.20
N ASP A 2 0.23 19.94 -12.18
CA ASP A 2 -0.18 18.54 -12.11
C ASP A 2 1.03 17.68 -12.50
N VAL A 3 1.44 16.77 -11.63
CA VAL A 3 2.64 15.92 -11.80
C VAL A 3 2.28 14.48 -12.14
N GLY A 4 0.98 14.18 -12.26
CA GLY A 4 0.49 12.87 -12.67
C GLY A 4 -0.55 12.29 -11.73
N THR A 5 -1.05 11.12 -12.12
CA THR A 5 -2.10 10.38 -11.41
C THR A 5 -1.57 9.02 -10.97
N ILE A 6 -1.99 8.56 -9.79
CA ILE A 6 -1.66 7.21 -9.31
C ILE A 6 -2.37 6.19 -10.21
N ALA A 7 -1.58 5.36 -10.88
CA ALA A 7 -2.10 4.35 -11.81
C ALA A 7 -2.61 3.08 -11.10
N ALA A 8 -1.99 2.71 -9.98
CA ALA A 8 -2.37 1.54 -9.18
C ALA A 8 -1.80 1.66 -7.76
N LEU A 9 -2.43 0.96 -6.81
CA LEU A 9 -2.00 0.86 -5.43
C LEU A 9 -1.93 -0.60 -5.00
N TRP A 10 -0.95 -0.95 -4.17
CA TRP A 10 -0.68 -2.33 -3.75
C TRP A 10 -0.27 -2.38 -2.29
N ARG A 11 -0.56 -3.50 -1.62
CA ARG A 11 0.00 -3.84 -0.29
C ARG A 11 0.62 -5.23 -0.27
N TYR A 12 1.56 -5.45 0.65
CA TYR A 12 2.30 -6.70 0.86
C TYR A 12 2.26 -7.11 2.35
N PRO A 13 1.12 -7.64 2.83
CA PRO A 13 0.94 -7.97 4.25
C PRO A 13 2.01 -8.95 4.77
N VAL A 14 2.49 -9.85 3.90
CA VAL A 14 3.56 -10.80 4.20
C VAL A 14 4.78 -10.54 3.32
N LYS A 15 5.97 -10.62 3.92
CA LYS A 15 7.23 -10.45 3.19
C LYS A 15 7.40 -11.50 2.10
N ALA A 16 7.77 -11.04 0.91
CA ALA A 16 8.09 -11.86 -0.27
C ALA A 16 6.91 -12.72 -0.81
N LEU A 17 5.67 -12.43 -0.42
CA LEU A 17 4.48 -13.01 -1.05
C LEU A 17 3.84 -12.05 -2.07
N ARG A 18 2.82 -12.55 -2.76
CA ARG A 18 2.06 -11.80 -3.77
C ARG A 18 1.43 -10.54 -3.18
N ALA A 19 1.48 -9.46 -3.94
CA ALA A 19 0.84 -8.19 -3.60
C ALA A 19 -0.69 -8.27 -3.75
N GLU A 20 -1.38 -7.50 -2.94
CA GLU A 20 -2.82 -7.30 -3.06
C GLU A 20 -3.10 -5.91 -3.65
N PRO A 21 -3.89 -5.81 -4.74
CA PRO A 21 -4.26 -4.52 -5.30
C PRO A 21 -5.23 -3.79 -4.38
N LEU A 22 -5.13 -2.46 -4.31
CA LEU A 22 -5.99 -1.61 -3.51
C LEU A 22 -6.64 -0.51 -4.37
N ALA A 23 -7.88 -0.16 -4.03
CA ALA A 23 -8.55 1.02 -4.56
C ALA A 23 -8.23 2.29 -3.74
N GLN A 24 -7.93 2.12 -2.45
CA GLN A 24 -7.60 3.18 -1.51
C GLN A 24 -6.71 2.61 -0.38
N ALA A 25 -5.88 3.44 0.22
CA ALA A 25 -5.17 3.11 1.46
C ALA A 25 -5.13 4.28 2.44
N THR A 26 -4.98 3.95 3.73
CA THR A 26 -4.65 4.90 4.78
C THR A 26 -3.14 4.94 4.94
N VAL A 27 -2.54 6.12 4.77
CA VAL A 27 -1.10 6.35 4.94
C VAL A 27 -0.80 6.55 6.43
N LEU A 28 0.22 5.84 6.90
CA LEU A 28 0.77 5.90 8.25
C LEU A 28 2.22 6.45 8.19
N PRO A 29 2.81 6.87 9.33
CA PRO A 29 4.20 7.35 9.35
C PRO A 29 5.23 6.36 8.82
N ASP A 30 4.93 5.05 8.90
CA ASP A 30 5.83 3.95 8.56
C ASP A 30 5.32 3.08 7.39
N GLY A 31 4.20 3.43 6.75
CA GLY A 31 3.68 2.65 5.62
C GLY A 31 2.19 2.82 5.39
N LEU A 32 1.53 1.74 4.97
CA LEU A 32 0.08 1.70 4.77
C LEU A 32 -0.56 0.77 5.81
N ALA A 33 -1.74 1.13 6.29
CA ALA A 33 -2.50 0.24 7.18
C ALA A 33 -2.74 -1.14 6.51
N GLY A 34 -2.41 -2.22 7.22
CA GLY A 34 -2.51 -3.59 6.70
C GLY A 34 -1.40 -4.00 5.72
N ASP A 35 -0.39 -3.16 5.47
CA ASP A 35 0.85 -3.57 4.82
C ASP A 35 1.83 -4.17 5.85
N ARG A 36 2.98 -4.70 5.41
CA ARG A 36 3.89 -5.53 6.20
C ARG A 36 4.16 -5.11 7.66
N THR A 37 4.35 -3.83 7.94
CA THR A 37 4.65 -3.32 9.29
C THR A 37 3.40 -3.08 10.15
N ALA A 38 2.23 -3.11 9.52
CA ALA A 38 0.90 -2.88 10.10
C ALA A 38 -0.08 -4.02 9.78
N ALA A 39 0.43 -5.22 9.44
CA ALA A 39 -0.37 -6.43 9.23
C ALA A 39 -0.62 -7.09 10.60
N LEU A 40 -1.86 -7.53 10.84
CA LEU A 40 -2.27 -8.29 12.03
C LEU A 40 -1.66 -9.70 12.03
#